data_AF-A0A0J6CBQ7-F1
#
_entry.id   AF-A0A0J6CBQ7-F1
#
_cell.length_a   1.000
_cell.length_b   1.000
_cell.length_c   1.000
_cell.angle_alpha   90.00
_cell.angle_beta   90.00
_cell.angle_gamma   90.00
#
_symmetry.space_group_name_H-M   'P 1'
#
loop_
_entity.id
_entity.type
_entity.pdbx_description
1 polymer ?
#
loop_
_entity_poly.entity_id
_entity_poly.type
_entity_poly.pdbx_seq_one_letter_code
_entity_poly.pdbx_strand_id
1 'polypeptide(L)'
;MATKPGERKTQILQTLAEMLEQPHAARITTAALAARLQVSEAALYRHFASKAQMFEGLIEFIETTLFTLINQIAAAEPQALSQTRKTVSMLLAFAERNRGITRVLTGDALVTEDNRLQERINHINDRIEATLKQCLRNAVSEGSLPAQANVAAHASLLTHLVMGRWLRYAQSGWRVAPTVHLEEHLRLALP
;
A
#
# COMPACT_ATOMS: atom_id res chain seq x y z
N MET A 1 -8.10 26.90 -18.69
CA MET A 1 -6.77 27.10 -18.09
C MET A 1 -6.00 25.78 -18.23
N ALA A 2 -4.79 25.80 -18.80
CA ALA A 2 -3.99 24.58 -18.96
C ALA A 2 -3.46 24.13 -17.59
N THR A 3 -3.88 22.96 -17.13
CA THR A 3 -3.31 22.28 -15.95
C THR A 3 -1.83 21.99 -16.18
N LYS A 4 -0.97 22.22 -15.18
CA LYS A 4 0.48 21.95 -15.32
C LYS A 4 0.70 20.47 -15.66
N PRO A 5 1.74 20.10 -16.43
CA PRO A 5 1.96 18.72 -16.87
C PRO A 5 1.97 17.67 -15.74
N GLY A 6 2.50 18.03 -14.56
CA GLY A 6 2.51 17.15 -13.37
C GLY A 6 1.15 17.03 -12.68
N GLU A 7 0.37 18.11 -12.60
CA GLU A 7 -0.96 18.11 -11.99
C GLU A 7 -1.92 17.17 -12.72
N ARG A 8 -1.81 17.13 -14.06
CA ARG A 8 -2.64 16.25 -14.88
C ARG A 8 -2.30 14.78 -14.68
N LYS A 9 -1.01 14.43 -14.58
CA LYS A 9 -0.56 13.06 -14.29
C LYS A 9 -1.14 12.57 -12.96
N THR A 10 -1.04 13.40 -11.91
CA THR A 10 -1.60 13.09 -10.58
C THR A 10 -3.12 12.90 -10.64
N GLN A 11 -3.84 13.80 -11.33
CA GLN A 11 -5.29 13.68 -11.47
C GLN A 11 -5.72 12.36 -12.14
N ILE A 12 -4.99 11.91 -13.15
CA ILE A 12 -5.25 10.63 -13.82
C ILE A 12 -5.06 9.46 -12.84
N LEU A 13 -3.96 9.45 -12.08
CA LEU A 13 -3.69 8.39 -11.10
C LEU A 13 -4.71 8.36 -9.97
N GLN A 14 -5.15 9.54 -9.50
CA GLN A 14 -6.15 9.68 -8.46
C GLN A 14 -7.51 9.17 -8.93
N THR A 15 -7.91 9.51 -10.16
CA THR A 15 -9.16 9.00 -10.76
C THR A 15 -9.08 7.49 -10.99
N LEU A 16 -7.93 6.96 -11.41
CA LEU A 16 -7.72 5.52 -11.53
C LEU A 16 -7.89 4.82 -10.17
N ALA A 17 -7.31 5.36 -9.10
CA ALA A 17 -7.47 4.83 -7.75
C ALA A 17 -8.94 4.85 -7.29
N GLU A 18 -9.65 5.95 -7.52
CA GLU A 18 -11.09 6.06 -7.19
C GLU A 18 -11.94 5.02 -7.93
N MET A 19 -11.67 4.81 -9.22
CA MET A 19 -12.39 3.80 -10.02
C MET A 19 -12.16 2.37 -9.50
N LEU A 20 -10.99 2.12 -8.89
CA LEU A 20 -10.68 0.82 -8.29
C LEU A 20 -11.41 0.59 -6.97
N GLU A 21 -11.93 1.61 -6.29
CA GLU A 21 -12.61 1.43 -4.99
C GLU A 21 -13.87 0.57 -5.06
N GLN A 22 -14.53 0.51 -6.23
CA GLN A 22 -15.76 -0.25 -6.37
C GLN A 22 -15.50 -1.75 -6.11
N PRO A 23 -16.21 -2.38 -5.16
CA PRO A 23 -16.11 -3.82 -4.95
C PRO A 23 -16.50 -4.53 -6.25
N HIS A 24 -15.73 -5.54 -6.67
CA HIS A 24 -15.97 -6.28 -7.90
C HIS A 24 -15.96 -5.40 -9.17
N ALA A 25 -15.32 -4.22 -9.13
CA ALA A 25 -15.22 -3.39 -10.33
C ALA A 25 -14.63 -4.25 -11.46
N ALA A 26 -15.37 -4.31 -12.57
CA ALA A 26 -14.89 -4.90 -13.79
C ALA A 26 -13.56 -4.25 -14.19
N ARG A 27 -12.80 -4.94 -15.04
CA ARG A 27 -11.55 -4.45 -15.60
C ARG A 27 -11.65 -2.98 -16.00
N ILE A 28 -10.80 -2.13 -15.43
CA ILE A 28 -10.77 -0.71 -15.79
C ILE A 28 -10.30 -0.56 -17.24
N THR A 29 -11.14 -0.02 -18.11
CA THR A 29 -10.77 0.31 -19.49
C THR A 29 -10.28 1.75 -19.59
N THR A 30 -9.38 2.02 -20.54
CA THR A 30 -8.88 3.39 -20.82
C THR A 30 -10.02 4.30 -21.26
N ALA A 31 -10.99 3.77 -22.01
CA ALA A 31 -12.22 4.46 -22.38
C ALA A 31 -13.02 4.92 -21.14
N ALA A 32 -13.24 4.04 -20.17
CA ALA A 32 -13.96 4.38 -18.94
C ALA A 32 -13.21 5.43 -18.11
N LEU A 33 -11.88 5.32 -18.03
CA LEU A 33 -11.04 6.31 -17.33
C LEU A 33 -11.10 7.68 -18.02
N ALA A 34 -11.00 7.71 -19.35
CA ALA A 34 -11.09 8.95 -20.13
C ALA A 34 -12.47 9.60 -19.99
N ALA A 35 -13.54 8.80 -20.06
CA ALA A 35 -14.91 9.27 -19.84
C ALA A 35 -15.10 9.85 -18.44
N ARG A 36 -14.56 9.21 -17.40
CA ARG A 36 -14.63 9.71 -16.02
C ARG A 36 -13.92 11.06 -15.85
N LEU A 37 -12.81 11.25 -16.57
CA LEU A 37 -12.02 12.49 -16.61
C LEU A 37 -12.55 13.54 -17.60
N GLN A 38 -13.58 13.22 -18.38
CA GLN A 38 -14.14 14.06 -19.45
C GLN A 38 -13.07 14.48 -20.49
N VAL A 39 -12.22 13.54 -20.89
CA VAL A 39 -11.19 13.72 -21.93
C VAL A 39 -11.26 12.60 -22.96
N SER A 40 -10.54 12.76 -24.07
CA SER A 40 -10.34 11.65 -25.03
C SER A 40 -9.30 10.66 -24.51
N GLU A 41 -9.38 9.39 -24.94
CA GLU A 41 -8.34 8.40 -24.63
C GLU A 41 -6.96 8.86 -25.12
N ALA A 42 -6.91 9.48 -26.29
CA ALA A 42 -5.69 10.09 -26.84
C ALA A 42 -5.07 11.14 -25.92
N ALA A 43 -5.87 11.83 -25.09
CA ALA A 43 -5.34 12.78 -24.10
C ALA A 43 -4.64 12.08 -22.94
N LEU A 44 -5.11 10.89 -22.52
CA LEU A 44 -4.42 10.09 -21.51
C LEU A 44 -3.04 9.64 -22.02
N TYR A 45 -2.97 9.23 -23.28
CA TYR A 45 -1.73 8.75 -23.90
C TYR A 45 -0.65 9.83 -24.10
N ARG A 46 -1.00 11.11 -23.96
CA ARG A 46 0.02 12.19 -23.91
C ARG A 46 0.82 12.18 -22.62
N HIS A 47 0.29 11.59 -21.56
CA HIS A 47 0.91 11.53 -20.24
C HIS A 47 1.47 10.15 -19.89
N PHE A 48 0.93 9.09 -20.49
CA PHE A 48 1.34 7.72 -20.26
C PHE A 48 1.42 6.96 -21.58
N ALA A 49 2.54 6.30 -21.86
CA ALA A 49 2.70 5.60 -23.14
C ALA A 49 1.76 4.38 -23.30
N SER A 50 1.29 3.82 -22.18
CA SER A 50 0.40 2.66 -22.15
C SER A 50 -0.45 2.65 -20.87
N LYS A 51 -1.49 1.80 -20.86
CA LYS A 51 -2.24 1.51 -19.63
C LYS A 51 -1.34 0.93 -18.53
N ALA A 52 -0.37 0.08 -18.88
CA ALA A 52 0.58 -0.47 -17.93
C ALA A 52 1.42 0.64 -17.26
N GLN A 53 1.82 1.69 -18.00
CA GLN A 53 2.49 2.85 -17.42
C GLN A 53 1.60 3.66 -16.47
N MET A 54 0.28 3.69 -16.67
CA MET A 54 -0.64 4.31 -15.71
C MET A 54 -0.62 3.55 -14.38
N PHE A 55 -0.66 2.21 -14.42
CA PHE A 55 -0.53 1.38 -13.22
C PHE A 55 0.85 1.47 -12.59
N GLU A 56 1.94 1.50 -13.37
CA GLU A 56 3.28 1.74 -12.83
C GLU A 56 3.35 3.06 -12.07
N GLY A 57 2.79 4.14 -12.63
CA GLY A 57 2.72 5.44 -11.95
C GLY A 57 1.88 5.39 -10.67
N LEU A 58 0.78 4.63 -10.67
CA LEU A 58 -0.03 4.43 -9.47
C LEU A 58 0.76 3.66 -8.38
N ILE A 59 1.46 2.59 -8.76
CA ILE A 59 2.28 1.80 -7.83
C ILE A 59 3.43 2.64 -7.27
N GLU A 60 4.10 3.45 -8.10
CA GLU A 60 5.13 4.39 -7.65
C GLU A 60 4.59 5.44 -6.66
N PHE A 61 3.39 5.97 -6.92
CA PHE A 61 2.72 6.90 -6.01
C PHE A 61 2.39 6.24 -4.67
N ILE A 62 1.88 5.00 -4.69
CA ILE A 62 1.57 4.21 -3.48
C ILE A 62 2.85 3.98 -2.68
N GLU A 63 3.89 3.46 -3.32
CA GLU A 63 5.20 3.19 -2.72
C GLU A 63 5.79 4.43 -2.05
N THR A 64 5.85 5.54 -2.79
CA THR A 64 6.36 6.82 -2.28
C THR A 64 5.57 7.26 -1.05
N THR A 65 4.24 7.22 -1.12
CA THR A 65 3.36 7.64 -0.01
C THR A 65 3.57 6.79 1.23
N LEU A 66 3.60 5.46 1.07
CA LEU A 66 3.82 4.53 2.19
C LEU A 66 5.16 4.79 2.86
N PHE A 67 6.26 4.87 2.11
CA PHE A 67 7.59 5.06 2.70
C PHE A 67 7.79 6.46 3.26
N THR A 68 7.14 7.50 2.72
CA THR A 68 7.11 8.81 3.37
C THR A 68 6.48 8.74 4.76
N LEU A 69 5.32 8.07 4.91
CA LEU A 69 4.64 7.92 6.20
C LEU A 69 5.46 7.07 7.19
N ILE A 70 6.08 5.98 6.71
CA ILE A 70 6.97 5.14 7.52
C ILE A 70 8.15 5.97 8.05
N ASN A 71 8.80 6.76 7.18
CA ASN A 71 9.93 7.60 7.57
C ASN A 71 9.52 8.68 8.57
N GLN A 72 8.31 9.25 8.44
CA GLN A 72 7.78 10.20 9.42
C GLN A 72 7.56 9.55 10.79
N ILE A 73 7.07 8.31 10.84
CA ILE A 73 6.94 7.54 12.08
C ILE A 73 8.31 7.30 12.70
N ALA A 74 9.29 6.87 11.90
CA ALA A 74 10.65 6.63 12.38
C ALA A 74 11.31 7.90 12.95
N ALA A 75 11.02 9.07 12.37
CA ALA A 75 11.54 10.35 12.86
C ALA A 75 10.82 10.86 14.12
N ALA A 76 9.53 10.57 14.28
CA ALA A 76 8.71 11.11 15.36
C ALA A 76 8.66 10.21 16.61
N GLU A 77 8.87 8.91 16.47
CA GLU A 77 8.77 7.95 17.55
C GLU A 77 10.16 7.45 17.97
N PRO A 78 10.64 7.75 19.19
CA PRO A 78 11.98 7.35 19.62
C PRO A 78 12.12 5.86 19.96
N GLN A 79 11.04 5.18 20.37
CA GLN A 79 11.13 3.78 20.80
C GLN A 79 10.90 2.83 19.61
N ALA A 80 11.86 1.94 19.34
CA ALA A 80 11.80 1.09 18.15
C ALA A 80 10.61 0.11 18.13
N LEU A 81 10.18 -0.38 19.30
CA LEU A 81 9.00 -1.24 19.39
C LEU A 81 7.71 -0.46 19.13
N SER A 82 7.63 0.79 19.61
CA SER A 82 6.53 1.71 19.29
C SER A 82 6.52 2.09 17.81
N GLN A 83 7.68 2.34 17.20
CA GLN A 83 7.81 2.55 15.75
C GLN A 83 7.23 1.37 14.96
N THR A 84 7.56 0.14 15.38
CA THR A 84 7.06 -1.09 14.75
C THR A 84 5.54 -1.16 14.82
N ARG A 85 4.96 -0.96 16.01
CA ARG A 85 3.50 -0.95 16.24
C ARG A 85 2.82 0.12 15.38
N LYS A 86 3.31 1.37 15.42
CA LYS A 86 2.78 2.49 14.63
C LYS A 86 2.88 2.25 13.12
N THR A 87 3.97 1.64 12.66
CA THR A 87 4.14 1.30 11.24
C THR A 87 3.07 0.31 10.77
N VAL A 88 2.86 -0.78 11.52
CA VAL A 88 1.79 -1.75 11.21
C VAL A 88 0.42 -1.09 11.26
N SER A 89 0.14 -0.29 12.28
CA SER A 89 -1.14 0.43 12.38
C SER A 89 -1.37 1.40 11.24
N MET A 90 -0.33 2.12 10.82
CA MET A 90 -0.39 3.04 9.68
C MET A 90 -0.68 2.29 8.39
N LEU A 91 -0.01 1.17 8.10
CA LEU A 91 -0.24 0.37 6.91
C LEU A 91 -1.70 -0.12 6.80
N LEU A 92 -2.29 -0.52 7.93
CA LEU A 92 -3.68 -0.97 7.98
C LEU A 92 -4.67 0.19 7.85
N ALA A 93 -4.43 1.30 8.55
CA ALA A 93 -5.27 2.49 8.45
C ALA A 93 -5.21 3.14 7.06
N PHE A 94 -4.04 3.08 6.40
CA PHE A 94 -3.86 3.54 5.03
C PHE A 94 -4.72 2.74 4.07
N ALA A 95 -4.75 1.41 4.19
CA ALA A 95 -5.61 0.56 3.37
C ALA A 95 -7.10 0.85 3.59
N GLU A 96 -7.52 1.02 4.85
CA GLU A 96 -8.91 1.34 5.18
C GLU A 96 -9.41 2.64 4.55
N ARG A 97 -8.52 3.65 4.48
CA ARG A 97 -8.81 4.95 3.87
C ARG A 97 -8.70 4.94 2.34
N ASN A 98 -7.98 3.98 1.75
CA ASN A 98 -7.67 3.95 0.33
C ASN A 98 -8.01 2.58 -0.27
N ARG A 99 -9.30 2.33 -0.50
CA ARG A 99 -9.82 1.02 -0.96
C ARG A 99 -9.27 0.61 -2.33
N GLY A 100 -9.20 1.54 -3.27
CA GLY A 100 -8.69 1.27 -4.62
C GLY A 100 -7.21 0.94 -4.61
N ILE A 101 -6.42 1.66 -3.81
CA ILE A 101 -5.01 1.35 -3.56
C ILE A 101 -4.87 -0.02 -2.90
N THR A 102 -5.75 -0.38 -1.97
CA THR A 102 -5.72 -1.70 -1.33
C THR A 102 -5.92 -2.82 -2.36
N ARG A 103 -6.81 -2.67 -3.35
CA ARG A 103 -6.95 -3.68 -4.43
C ARG A 103 -5.66 -3.85 -5.23
N VAL A 104 -4.94 -2.76 -5.49
CA VAL A 104 -3.63 -2.79 -6.15
C VAL A 104 -2.60 -3.53 -5.28
N LEU A 105 -2.51 -3.20 -3.99
CA LEU A 105 -1.60 -3.85 -3.03
C LEU A 105 -1.89 -5.34 -2.85
N THR A 106 -3.15 -5.76 -2.95
CA THR A 106 -3.54 -7.18 -2.89
C THR A 106 -3.38 -7.93 -4.21
N GLY A 107 -3.01 -7.25 -5.30
CA GLY A 107 -2.89 -7.84 -6.65
C GLY A 107 -4.22 -8.04 -7.39
N ASP A 108 -5.38 -7.91 -6.72
CA ASP A 108 -6.71 -8.08 -7.34
C ASP A 108 -6.91 -7.19 -8.58
N ALA A 109 -6.43 -5.94 -8.53
CA ALA A 109 -6.53 -5.01 -9.65
C ALA A 109 -5.58 -5.33 -10.83
N LEU A 110 -4.61 -6.23 -10.63
CA LEU A 110 -3.50 -6.48 -11.55
C LEU A 110 -3.62 -7.80 -12.33
N VAL A 111 -4.61 -8.65 -12.00
CA VAL A 111 -4.79 -9.98 -12.60
C VAL A 111 -4.90 -9.96 -14.13
N THR A 112 -5.48 -8.89 -14.70
CA THR A 112 -5.63 -8.72 -16.16
C THR A 112 -4.57 -7.82 -16.80
N GLU A 113 -3.58 -7.42 -16.03
CA GLU A 113 -2.52 -6.51 -16.42
C GLU A 113 -1.19 -7.26 -16.56
N ASP A 114 -0.12 -6.55 -16.90
CA ASP A 114 1.20 -7.14 -17.10
C ASP A 114 1.77 -7.72 -15.78
N ASN A 115 2.28 -8.95 -15.82
CA ASN A 115 2.84 -9.65 -14.65
C ASN A 115 3.94 -8.85 -13.94
N ARG A 116 4.70 -8.01 -14.66
CA ARG A 116 5.73 -7.15 -14.05
C ARG A 116 5.18 -6.16 -13.02
N LEU A 117 3.88 -5.82 -13.09
CA LEU A 117 3.23 -4.96 -12.09
C LEU A 117 3.07 -5.71 -10.77
N GLN A 118 2.77 -7.01 -10.81
CA GLN A 118 2.69 -7.85 -9.63
C GLN A 118 4.07 -7.99 -8.96
N GLU A 119 5.14 -8.11 -9.74
CA GLU A 119 6.52 -8.12 -9.23
C GLU A 119 6.86 -6.82 -8.48
N ARG A 120 6.40 -5.67 -8.97
CA ARG A 120 6.56 -4.40 -8.26
C ARG A 120 5.81 -4.36 -6.91
N ILE A 121 4.62 -4.94 -6.83
CA ILE A 121 3.91 -5.09 -5.55
C ILE A 121 4.68 -5.98 -4.59
N ASN A 122 5.26 -7.09 -5.08
CA ASN A 122 6.10 -7.96 -4.27
C ASN A 122 7.33 -7.21 -3.73
N HIS A 123 7.99 -6.39 -4.57
CA HIS A 123 9.08 -5.53 -4.11
C HIS A 123 8.66 -4.53 -3.02
N ILE A 124 7.47 -3.95 -3.10
CA ILE A 124 6.94 -3.09 -2.03
C ILE A 124 6.79 -3.88 -0.72
N ASN A 125 6.25 -5.09 -0.79
CA ASN A 125 6.08 -5.96 0.38
C ASN A 125 7.44 -6.38 0.98
N ASP A 126 8.42 -6.73 0.14
CA ASP A 126 9.78 -7.05 0.58
C ASP A 126 10.43 -5.86 1.31
N ARG A 127 10.23 -4.65 0.79
CA ARG A 127 10.72 -3.42 1.43
C ARG A 127 10.01 -3.13 2.76
N ILE A 128 8.69 -3.37 2.84
CA ILE A 128 7.94 -3.24 4.11
C ILE A 128 8.50 -4.22 5.14
N GLU A 129 8.72 -5.48 4.78
CA GLU A 129 9.32 -6.47 5.68
C GLU A 129 10.72 -6.05 6.12
N ALA A 130 11.55 -5.56 5.20
CA ALA A 130 12.88 -5.06 5.51
C ALA A 130 12.85 -3.89 6.51
N THR A 131 11.88 -2.96 6.38
CA THR A 131 11.68 -1.88 7.34
C THR A 131 11.29 -2.41 8.71
N LEU A 132 10.29 -3.31 8.78
CA LEU A 132 9.88 -3.92 10.06
C LEU A 132 11.03 -4.68 10.72
N LYS A 133 11.82 -5.42 9.93
CA LYS A 133 13.03 -6.11 10.39
C LYS A 133 14.03 -5.14 10.98
N GLN A 134 14.22 -3.96 10.38
CA GLN A 134 15.13 -2.96 10.90
C GLN A 134 14.63 -2.35 12.23
N CYS A 135 13.35 -2.01 12.32
CA CYS A 135 12.76 -1.54 13.58
C CYS A 135 12.92 -2.58 14.70
N LEU A 136 12.68 -3.87 14.40
CA LEU A 136 12.84 -4.95 15.38
C LEU A 136 14.31 -5.18 15.79
N ARG A 137 15.28 -5.01 14.87
CA ARG A 137 16.71 -5.02 15.24
C ARG A 137 17.05 -3.90 16.20
N ASN A 138 16.54 -2.70 15.95
CA ASN A 138 16.75 -1.56 16.85
C ASN A 138 16.12 -1.84 18.23
N ALA A 139 14.92 -2.44 18.27
CA ALA A 139 14.28 -2.82 19.54
C ALA A 139 15.09 -3.84 20.35
N VAL A 140 15.80 -4.76 19.68
CA VAL A 140 16.76 -5.66 20.35
C VAL A 140 17.94 -4.87 20.92
N SER A 141 18.54 -3.97 20.14
CA SER A 141 19.65 -3.12 20.59
C SER A 141 19.28 -2.20 21.77
N GLU A 142 18.04 -1.72 21.80
CA GLU A 142 17.47 -0.90 22.88
C GLU A 142 17.08 -1.73 24.12
N GLY A 143 17.10 -3.07 24.05
CA GLY A 143 16.66 -3.97 25.12
C GLY A 143 15.14 -4.09 25.29
N SER A 144 14.36 -3.52 24.36
CA SER A 144 12.89 -3.67 24.31
C SER A 144 12.45 -5.04 23.77
N LEU A 145 13.35 -5.75 23.08
CA LEU A 145 13.21 -7.15 22.71
C LEU A 145 14.38 -7.97 23.27
N PRO A 146 14.16 -9.25 23.63
CA PRO A 146 15.24 -10.14 24.05
C PRO A 146 16.34 -10.26 22.97
N ALA A 147 17.61 -10.36 23.38
CA ALA A 147 18.75 -10.51 22.48
C ALA A 147 18.66 -11.75 21.57
N GLN A 148 17.99 -12.80 22.05
CA GLN A 148 17.75 -14.06 21.35
C GLN A 148 16.48 -14.06 20.48
N ALA A 149 15.79 -12.92 20.35
CA ALA A 149 14.59 -12.83 19.54
C ALA A 149 14.90 -13.14 18.06
N ASN A 150 14.11 -14.01 17.44
CA ASN A 150 14.22 -14.24 16.00
C ASN A 150 13.58 -13.07 15.23
N VAL A 151 14.37 -12.04 14.96
CA VAL A 151 13.91 -10.80 14.31
C VAL A 151 13.31 -11.06 12.93
N ALA A 152 13.86 -12.01 12.16
CA ALA A 152 13.33 -12.36 10.84
C ALA A 152 11.92 -12.97 10.93
N ALA A 153 11.70 -13.88 11.89
CA ALA A 153 10.38 -14.47 12.10
C ALA A 153 9.34 -13.43 12.55
N HIS A 154 9.71 -12.49 13.44
CA HIS A 154 8.80 -11.42 13.85
C HIS A 154 8.46 -10.48 12.69
N ALA A 155 9.45 -10.07 11.89
CA ALA A 155 9.21 -9.21 10.73
C ALA A 155 8.25 -9.87 9.75
N SER A 156 8.52 -11.13 9.38
CA SER A 156 7.67 -11.90 8.46
C SER A 156 6.26 -12.12 9.01
N LEU A 157 6.11 -12.42 10.31
CA LEU A 157 4.79 -12.54 10.96
C LEU A 157 3.97 -11.24 10.83
N LEU A 158 4.59 -10.09 11.09
CA LEU A 158 3.92 -8.78 10.97
C LEU A 158 3.56 -8.45 9.52
N THR A 159 4.45 -8.75 8.57
CA THR A 159 4.18 -8.58 7.13
C THR A 159 2.97 -9.41 6.70
N HIS A 160 2.93 -10.70 7.07
CA HIS A 160 1.81 -11.58 6.77
C HIS A 160 0.51 -11.12 7.44
N LEU A 161 0.57 -10.59 8.67
CA LEU A 161 -0.57 -10.01 9.36
C LEU A 161 -1.14 -8.82 8.57
N VAL A 162 -0.28 -7.92 8.08
CA VAL A 162 -0.68 -6.77 7.27
C VAL A 162 -1.32 -7.21 5.96
N MET A 163 -0.63 -8.06 5.19
CA MET A 163 -1.11 -8.54 3.90
C MET A 163 -2.42 -9.32 4.03
N GLY A 164 -2.53 -10.19 5.03
CA GLY A 164 -3.75 -10.96 5.29
C GLY A 164 -4.94 -10.08 5.66
N ARG A 165 -4.70 -8.99 6.41
CA ARG A 165 -5.74 -8.01 6.75
C ARG A 165 -6.15 -7.17 5.54
N TRP A 166 -5.21 -6.76 4.69
CA TRP A 166 -5.54 -6.10 3.42
C TRP A 166 -6.39 -7.00 2.51
N LEU A 167 -6.00 -8.27 2.35
CA LEU A 167 -6.73 -9.23 1.54
C LEU A 167 -8.13 -9.48 2.07
N ARG A 168 -8.28 -9.73 3.39
CA ARG A 168 -9.58 -9.93 4.03
C ARG A 168 -10.48 -8.71 3.89
N TYR A 169 -9.91 -7.50 4.00
CA TYR A 169 -10.66 -6.26 3.80
C TYR A 169 -11.25 -6.18 2.39
N ALA A 170 -10.43 -6.45 1.36
CA ALA A 170 -10.87 -6.50 -0.03
C ALA A 170 -11.92 -7.60 -0.28
N GLN A 171 -11.65 -8.84 0.13
CA GLN A 171 -12.56 -9.98 -0.04
C GLN A 171 -13.91 -9.79 0.66
N SER A 172 -13.94 -9.06 1.78
CA SER A 172 -15.18 -8.75 2.47
C SER A 172 -16.06 -7.71 1.75
N GLY A 173 -15.56 -7.10 0.67
CA GLY A 173 -16.20 -5.94 0.03
C GLY A 173 -16.16 -4.71 0.94
N TRP A 174 -15.03 -4.49 1.62
CA TRP A 174 -14.79 -3.37 2.54
C TRP A 174 -15.60 -3.38 3.83
N ARG A 175 -16.25 -4.50 4.18
CA ARG A 175 -17.10 -4.63 5.39
C ARG A 175 -16.30 -4.92 6.65
N VAL A 176 -15.20 -5.67 6.55
CA VAL A 176 -14.36 -6.04 7.69
C VAL A 176 -13.14 -5.14 7.71
N ALA A 177 -13.20 -4.04 8.47
CA ALA A 177 -12.10 -3.08 8.53
C ALA A 177 -10.77 -3.76 8.94
N PRO A 178 -9.63 -3.40 8.29
CA PRO A 178 -8.35 -4.03 8.54
C PRO A 178 -7.78 -3.68 9.93
N THR A 179 -8.35 -2.69 10.62
CA THR A 179 -7.96 -2.21 11.96
C THR A 179 -8.74 -2.88 13.11
N VAL A 180 -9.71 -3.76 12.81
CA VAL A 180 -10.50 -4.48 13.83
C VAL A 180 -9.58 -5.32 14.73
N HIS A 181 -9.71 -5.17 16.06
CA HIS A 181 -8.89 -5.85 17.09
C HIS A 181 -7.37 -5.65 16.93
N LEU A 182 -6.95 -4.52 16.34
CA LEU A 182 -5.55 -4.30 16.00
C LEU A 182 -4.66 -4.28 17.24
N GLU A 183 -5.04 -3.54 18.28
CA GLU A 183 -4.26 -3.43 19.51
C GLU A 183 -4.07 -4.79 20.19
N GLU A 184 -5.12 -5.61 20.28
CA GLU A 184 -5.03 -6.96 20.82
C GLU A 184 -4.12 -7.85 20.00
N HIS A 185 -4.23 -7.81 18.66
CA HIS A 185 -3.38 -8.63 17.80
C HIS A 185 -1.92 -8.19 17.83
N LEU A 186 -1.65 -6.88 17.96
CA LEU A 186 -0.30 -6.37 18.13
C LEU A 186 0.29 -6.77 19.49
N ARG A 187 -0.51 -6.87 20.55
CA ARG A 187 -0.04 -7.42 21.85
C ARG A 187 0.26 -8.91 21.79
N LEU A 188 -0.43 -9.66 20.93
CA LEU A 188 -0.13 -11.07 20.70
C LEU A 188 1.12 -11.27 19.84
N ALA A 189 1.34 -10.40 18.86
CA ALA A 189 2.45 -10.52 17.91
C ALA A 189 3.76 -9.88 18.41
N LEU A 190 3.68 -8.94 19.34
CA LEU A 190 4.82 -8.19 19.89
C LEU A 190 4.67 -8.07 21.42
N PRO A 191 5.76 -8.27 22.19
CA PRO A 191 5.76 -8.15 23.65
C PRO A 191 5.51 -6.73 24.16
#